data_AF-A0A7W0CJ76-F1
#
_entry.id   AF-A0A7W0CJ76-F1
#
_cell.length_a   1.000
_cell.length_b   1.000
_cell.length_c   1.000
_cell.angle_alpha   90.00
_cell.angle_beta   90.00
_cell.angle_gamma   90.00
#
_symmetry.space_group_name_H-M   'P 1'
#
loop_
_entity.id
_entity.type
_entity.pdbx_description
1 polymer ?
#
loop_
_entity_poly.entity_id
_entity_poly.type
_entity_poly.pdbx_seq_one_letter_code
_entity_poly.pdbx_strand_id
1 'polypeptide(L)'
;MEENLNVPLCVTWIESMSVTETLVTAGGQAGGSGRRTFAQTVQAAYDALPGWPGAAIAGSLGSWTVLVEPNGFQGSRPEVLSRLAQQGRALSVFWNANGDGQLAYAEDAHVLAMVDLLDPEDFEDLPPALSAWPELAEQDDLRSAALTLGELLTGERLEAQWLDAEHQSAMLDAFAEPADGPPAAQDELDHLAYLAGDPRVADLIAVPHPDRAREIAALVAETACELSGLREPVADRVLAALTGAPSPDVLAELRADIRLRSQEMLTRSPDASAPTQTIERWQARYQALSVLEAAVEEDALTAARDAIWRVGMLRLNDRAGRRVGALMSVLARLQS
;
A
#
# COMPACT_ATOMS: atom_id res chain seq x y z
N MET A 1 19.69 8.77 -7.74
CA MET A 1 18.47 8.71 -6.91
C MET A 1 17.28 8.29 -7.74
N GLU A 2 17.02 8.91 -8.90
CA GLU A 2 15.88 8.60 -9.78
C GLU A 2 15.62 7.11 -10.06
N GLU A 3 16.64 6.29 -10.37
CA GLU A 3 16.45 4.84 -10.58
C GLU A 3 15.94 4.10 -9.33
N ASN A 4 16.26 4.58 -8.12
CA ASN A 4 15.83 3.97 -6.85
C ASN A 4 14.40 4.40 -6.45
N LEU A 5 13.84 5.44 -7.07
CA LEU A 5 12.48 5.94 -6.77
C LEU A 5 11.36 5.11 -7.43
N ASN A 6 11.72 4.14 -8.26
CA ASN A 6 10.77 3.22 -8.90
C ASN A 6 10.40 2.03 -8.01
N VAL A 7 11.05 1.86 -6.86
CA VAL A 7 10.69 0.85 -5.86
C VAL A 7 9.68 1.47 -4.89
N PRO A 8 8.67 0.72 -4.42
CA PRO A 8 7.89 1.11 -3.23
C PRO A 8 8.83 1.48 -2.09
N LEU A 9 8.60 2.60 -1.43
CA LEU A 9 9.55 3.16 -0.47
C LEU A 9 8.83 3.95 0.61
N CYS A 10 9.30 3.79 1.84
CA CYS A 10 9.05 4.74 2.92
C CYS A 10 10.40 5.36 3.34
N VAL A 11 10.46 6.68 3.42
CA VAL A 11 11.59 7.45 3.96
C VAL A 11 11.09 8.30 5.11
N THR A 12 11.69 8.15 6.29
CA THR A 12 11.31 8.92 7.47
C THR A 12 12.52 9.63 8.06
N TRP A 13 12.45 10.97 8.16
CA TRP A 13 13.42 11.80 8.87
C TRP A 13 12.97 11.98 10.31
N ILE A 14 13.85 11.71 11.27
CA ILE A 14 13.53 11.66 12.69
C ILE A 14 14.54 12.50 13.48
N GLU A 15 14.03 13.46 14.23
CA GLU A 15 14.85 14.34 15.08
C GLU A 15 15.10 13.72 16.44
N SER A 16 16.30 13.92 16.98
CA SER A 16 16.69 13.54 18.34
C SER A 16 16.59 12.05 18.70
N MET A 17 16.45 11.15 17.72
CA MET A 17 16.42 9.70 17.96
C MET A 17 17.67 9.00 17.41
N SER A 18 18.24 8.07 18.18
CA SER A 18 19.40 7.30 17.72
C SER A 18 19.03 6.30 16.62
N VAL A 19 20.01 5.88 15.81
CA VAL A 19 19.81 4.90 14.73
C VAL A 19 19.23 3.58 15.25
N THR A 20 19.78 3.04 16.33
CA THR A 20 19.30 1.78 16.93
C THR A 20 17.87 1.91 17.43
N GLU A 21 17.57 3.00 18.15
CA GLU A 21 16.24 3.26 18.70
C GLU A 21 15.20 3.49 17.61
N THR A 22 15.59 4.14 16.51
CA THR A 22 14.76 4.31 15.31
C THR A 22 14.33 2.96 14.75
N LEU A 23 15.29 2.04 14.53
CA LEU A 23 14.98 0.71 14.00
C LEU A 23 14.07 -0.07 14.95
N VAL A 24 14.34 -0.04 16.26
CA VAL A 24 13.49 -0.72 17.25
C VAL A 24 12.08 -0.14 17.27
N THR A 25 11.95 1.18 17.25
CA THR A 25 10.66 1.88 17.26
C THR A 25 9.84 1.59 16.01
N ALA A 26 10.51 1.43 14.86
CA ALA A 26 9.89 1.00 13.60
C ALA A 26 9.56 -0.51 13.54
N GLY A 27 9.80 -1.27 14.62
CA GLY A 27 9.49 -2.71 14.70
C GLY A 27 10.66 -3.63 14.33
N GLY A 28 11.89 -3.12 14.33
CA GLY A 28 13.10 -3.88 14.01
C GLY A 28 13.43 -4.98 15.02
N GLN A 29 13.68 -6.19 14.51
CA GLN A 29 14.05 -7.35 15.33
C GLN A 29 15.55 -7.50 15.54
N ALA A 30 15.94 -7.88 16.76
CA ALA A 30 17.33 -8.17 17.11
C ALA A 30 17.93 -9.32 16.26
N GLY A 31 17.11 -10.34 15.95
CA GLY A 31 17.53 -11.50 15.13
C GLY A 31 17.73 -11.20 13.63
N GLY A 32 17.24 -10.07 13.15
CA GLY A 32 17.38 -9.60 11.76
C GLY A 32 18.30 -8.40 11.60
N SER A 33 18.96 -7.99 12.69
CA SER A 33 19.79 -6.79 12.76
C SER A 33 21.17 -7.02 12.14
N GLY A 34 21.72 -6.01 11.48
CA GLY A 34 23.03 -6.07 10.84
C GLY A 34 23.45 -4.74 10.21
N ARG A 35 24.36 -4.80 9.25
CA ARG A 35 24.67 -3.68 8.36
C ARG A 35 24.36 -4.08 6.93
N ARG A 36 23.70 -3.19 6.18
CA ARG A 36 23.32 -3.41 4.78
C ARG A 36 23.40 -2.10 4.01
N THR A 37 23.68 -2.17 2.72
CA THR A 37 23.40 -1.07 1.79
C THR A 37 21.90 -1.03 1.46
N PHE A 38 21.44 0.03 0.78
CA PHE A 38 20.05 0.09 0.30
C PHE A 38 19.70 -1.11 -0.59
N ALA A 39 20.54 -1.42 -1.59
CA ALA A 39 20.30 -2.53 -2.53
C ALA A 39 20.20 -3.90 -1.83
N GLN A 40 21.04 -4.16 -0.83
CA GLN A 40 20.96 -5.39 -0.03
C GLN A 40 19.69 -5.44 0.82
N THR A 41 19.20 -4.29 1.28
CA THR A 41 17.97 -4.18 2.07
C THR A 41 16.74 -4.38 1.21
N VAL A 42 16.74 -3.87 -0.03
CA VAL A 42 15.71 -4.19 -1.04
C VAL A 42 15.62 -5.70 -1.23
N GLN A 43 16.75 -6.36 -1.48
CA GLN A 43 16.77 -7.82 -1.65
C GLN A 43 16.23 -8.54 -0.40
N ALA A 44 16.67 -8.15 0.79
CA ALA A 44 16.20 -8.73 2.05
C ALA A 44 14.68 -8.54 2.26
N ALA A 45 14.13 -7.38 1.89
CA ALA A 45 12.70 -7.10 2.00
C ALA A 45 11.89 -8.03 1.08
N TYR A 46 12.33 -8.26 -0.15
CA TYR A 46 11.66 -9.18 -1.08
C TYR A 46 11.83 -10.66 -0.69
N ASP A 47 13.03 -11.06 -0.25
CA ASP A 47 13.31 -12.45 0.17
C ASP A 47 12.51 -12.87 1.41
N ALA A 48 12.13 -11.90 2.23
CA ALA A 48 11.40 -12.14 3.46
C ALA A 48 9.88 -12.31 3.24
N LEU A 49 9.37 -12.03 2.05
CA LEU A 49 7.94 -12.21 1.74
C LEU A 49 7.57 -13.71 1.66
N PRO A 50 6.41 -14.11 2.21
CA PRO A 50 5.42 -13.29 2.91
C PRO A 50 5.65 -13.21 4.44
N GLY A 51 6.74 -13.80 4.95
CA GLY A 51 6.96 -14.03 6.39
C GLY A 51 7.27 -12.79 7.23
N TRP A 52 7.71 -11.69 6.62
CA TRP A 52 7.95 -10.42 7.30
C TRP A 52 7.40 -9.25 6.47
N PRO A 53 6.90 -8.18 7.10
CA PRO A 53 6.40 -7.00 6.40
C PRO A 53 7.49 -6.13 5.76
N GLY A 54 8.77 -6.38 6.03
CA GLY A 54 9.84 -5.72 5.29
C GLY A 54 11.19 -5.71 5.99
N ALA A 55 12.12 -4.95 5.43
CA ALA A 55 13.42 -4.65 6.01
C ALA A 55 13.68 -3.15 5.90
N ALA A 56 14.52 -2.62 6.79
CA ALA A 56 14.89 -1.22 6.78
C ALA A 56 16.38 -1.01 6.99
N ILE A 57 16.87 0.15 6.57
CA ILE A 57 18.13 0.73 7.01
C ILE A 57 17.88 2.04 7.75
N ALA A 58 18.69 2.31 8.74
CA ALA A 58 18.73 3.60 9.40
C ALA A 58 20.17 4.10 9.53
N GLY A 59 20.35 5.40 9.37
CA GLY A 59 21.65 6.05 9.50
C GLY A 59 21.50 7.52 9.88
N SER A 60 22.58 8.11 10.39
CA SER A 60 22.59 9.54 10.70
C SER A 60 22.67 10.37 9.40
N LEU A 61 21.98 11.51 9.41
CA LEU A 61 22.04 12.55 8.40
C LEU A 61 22.08 13.90 9.14
N GLY A 62 23.28 14.45 9.35
CA GLY A 62 23.47 15.60 10.22
C GLY A 62 23.01 15.31 11.66
N SER A 63 22.12 16.16 12.18
CA SER A 63 21.48 16.00 13.50
C SER A 63 20.26 15.07 13.48
N TRP A 64 19.88 14.56 12.32
CA TRP A 64 18.71 13.70 12.13
C TRP A 64 19.12 12.24 11.95
N THR A 65 18.19 11.34 12.18
CA THR A 65 18.27 9.96 11.73
C THR A 65 17.30 9.78 10.56
N VAL A 66 17.75 9.11 9.50
CA VAL A 66 16.89 8.73 8.38
C VAL A 66 16.66 7.23 8.41
N LEU A 67 15.38 6.84 8.38
CA LEU A 67 14.91 5.47 8.19
C LEU A 67 14.45 5.31 6.75
N VAL A 68 14.93 4.26 6.07
CA VAL A 68 14.53 3.91 4.70
C VAL A 68 14.04 2.47 4.68
N GLU A 69 12.79 2.29 4.25
CA GLU A 69 12.12 0.98 4.17
C GLU A 69 11.77 0.66 2.72
N PRO A 70 12.64 -0.04 1.98
CA PRO A 70 12.28 -0.53 0.66
C PRO A 70 11.15 -1.55 0.78
N ASN A 71 10.06 -1.30 0.06
CA ASN A 71 8.85 -2.11 0.10
C ASN A 71 8.23 -2.24 1.51
N GLY A 72 8.52 -1.28 2.41
CA GLY A 72 7.94 -1.16 3.74
C GLY A 72 7.18 0.16 3.91
N PHE A 73 6.45 0.27 5.02
CA PHE A 73 5.59 1.41 5.32
C PHE A 73 5.41 1.66 6.82
N GLN A 74 6.22 1.06 7.69
CA GLN A 74 6.00 1.20 9.14
C GLN A 74 6.13 2.68 9.56
N GLY A 75 7.08 3.42 9.00
CA GLY A 75 7.31 4.83 9.31
C GLY A 75 6.15 5.76 8.94
N SER A 76 5.27 5.39 8.00
CA SER A 76 4.08 6.18 7.65
C SER A 76 2.87 5.89 8.56
N ARG A 77 2.91 4.83 9.36
CA ARG A 77 1.81 4.51 10.29
C ARG A 77 1.73 5.56 11.40
N PRO A 78 0.55 6.14 11.69
CA PRO A 78 0.41 7.21 12.69
C PRO A 78 1.00 6.87 14.07
N GLU A 79 0.80 5.65 14.54
CA GLU A 79 1.26 5.15 15.83
C GLU A 79 2.77 4.92 15.90
N VAL A 80 3.40 4.59 14.77
CA VAL A 80 4.87 4.47 14.68
C VAL A 80 5.47 5.86 14.55
N LEU A 81 4.92 6.69 13.66
CA LEU A 81 5.37 8.06 13.42
C LEU A 81 5.29 8.92 14.69
N SER A 82 4.20 8.82 15.45
CA SER A 82 4.05 9.44 16.77
C SER A 82 5.20 9.04 17.72
N ARG A 83 5.58 7.76 17.77
CA ARG A 83 6.68 7.32 18.64
C ARG A 83 8.04 7.77 18.13
N LEU A 84 8.25 7.77 16.82
CA LEU A 84 9.46 8.32 16.22
C LEU A 84 9.60 9.82 16.54
N ALA A 85 8.50 10.56 16.61
CA ALA A 85 8.46 11.97 17.02
C ALA A 85 8.39 12.19 18.55
N GLN A 86 8.71 11.20 19.39
CA GLN A 86 8.51 11.33 20.85
C GLN A 86 9.34 12.47 21.49
N GLN A 87 10.49 12.80 20.91
CA GLN A 87 11.43 13.80 21.45
C GLN A 87 11.75 14.93 20.45
N GLY A 88 10.87 15.15 19.48
CA GLY A 88 11.08 16.16 18.44
C GLY A 88 10.12 15.95 17.28
N ARG A 89 10.64 16.05 16.06
CA ARG A 89 9.86 15.99 14.83
C ARG A 89 10.14 14.72 14.05
N ALA A 90 9.14 14.23 13.33
CA ALA A 90 9.31 13.21 12.33
C ALA A 90 8.51 13.54 11.06
N LEU A 91 9.11 13.35 9.89
CA LEU A 91 8.46 13.46 8.59
C LEU A 91 8.60 12.13 7.87
N SER A 92 7.48 11.53 7.47
CA SER A 92 7.45 10.32 6.66
C SER A 92 6.92 10.62 5.27
N VAL A 93 7.59 10.06 4.26
CA VAL A 93 7.18 10.07 2.86
C VAL A 93 7.10 8.62 2.41
N PHE A 94 5.93 8.22 1.94
CA PHE A 94 5.66 6.85 1.51
C PHE A 94 5.02 6.83 0.13
N TRP A 95 5.38 5.83 -0.68
CA TRP A 95 4.64 5.45 -1.88
C TRP A 95 4.80 3.95 -2.17
N ASN A 96 3.84 3.37 -2.88
CA ASN A 96 3.91 1.97 -3.30
C ASN A 96 3.57 1.77 -4.78
N ALA A 97 3.70 0.52 -5.24
CA ALA A 97 3.40 0.12 -6.62
C ALA A 97 1.89 0.10 -6.92
N ASN A 98 1.05 0.19 -5.88
CA ASN A 98 -0.40 0.21 -5.97
C ASN A 98 -0.94 1.61 -6.30
N GLY A 99 -0.07 2.61 -6.28
CA GLY A 99 -0.45 4.00 -6.49
C GLY A 99 -1.04 4.65 -5.24
N ASP A 100 -0.71 4.13 -4.05
CA ASP A 100 -0.90 4.84 -2.79
C ASP A 100 0.38 5.64 -2.48
N GLY A 101 0.21 6.81 -1.89
CA GLY A 101 1.31 7.57 -1.33
C GLY A 101 0.84 8.49 -0.21
N GLN A 102 1.75 8.79 0.71
CA GLN A 102 1.43 9.59 1.87
C GLN A 102 2.62 10.47 2.28
N LEU A 103 2.31 11.71 2.63
CA LEU A 103 3.18 12.60 3.38
C LEU A 103 2.59 12.75 4.79
N ALA A 104 3.34 12.39 5.83
CA ALA A 104 2.87 12.48 7.21
C ALA A 104 3.90 13.18 8.09
N TYR A 105 3.45 14.10 8.95
CA TYR A 105 4.30 14.86 9.86
C TYR A 105 3.80 14.75 11.30
N ALA A 106 4.73 14.52 12.23
CA ALA A 106 4.48 14.48 13.65
C ALA A 106 5.49 15.30 14.44
N GLU A 107 5.05 15.83 15.58
CA GLU A 107 5.86 16.60 16.50
C GLU A 107 5.41 16.32 17.94
N ASP A 108 6.36 16.12 18.85
CA ASP A 108 6.12 15.84 20.27
C ASP A 108 5.08 14.74 20.50
N ALA A 109 5.24 13.63 19.79
CA ALA A 109 4.34 12.48 19.75
C ALA A 109 2.93 12.70 19.18
N HIS A 110 2.64 13.83 18.54
CA HIS A 110 1.35 14.10 17.90
C HIS A 110 1.51 14.13 16.38
N VAL A 111 0.70 13.35 15.67
CA VAL A 111 0.59 13.46 14.21
C VAL A 111 -0.23 14.71 13.90
N LEU A 112 0.38 15.67 13.21
CA LEU A 112 -0.21 16.97 12.93
C LEU A 112 -0.71 17.10 11.50
N ALA A 113 -0.18 16.32 10.56
CA ALA A 113 -0.62 16.30 9.18
C ALA A 113 -0.46 14.92 8.56
N MET A 114 -1.42 14.55 7.72
CA MET A 114 -1.38 13.39 6.82
C MET A 114 -2.03 13.82 5.51
N VAL A 115 -1.26 13.76 4.43
CA VAL A 115 -1.67 14.23 3.10
C VAL A 115 -1.46 13.10 2.11
N ASP A 116 -2.42 12.90 1.19
CA ASP A 116 -2.19 12.00 0.05
C ASP A 116 -1.10 12.60 -0.83
N LEU A 117 -0.01 11.85 -1.00
CA LEU A 117 1.14 12.32 -1.76
C LEU A 117 0.86 12.41 -3.26
N LEU A 118 0.00 11.53 -3.78
CA LEU A 118 -0.22 11.35 -5.22
C LEU A 118 -1.46 12.08 -5.72
N ASP A 119 -2.34 12.48 -4.80
CA ASP A 119 -3.47 13.37 -5.07
C ASP A 119 -3.60 14.39 -3.92
N PRO A 120 -2.66 15.36 -3.83
CA PRO A 120 -2.69 16.35 -2.76
C PRO A 120 -3.89 17.28 -2.93
N GLU A 121 -5.01 16.88 -2.35
CA GLU A 121 -6.19 17.72 -2.16
C GLU A 121 -6.07 18.40 -0.80
N ASP A 122 -6.39 19.70 -0.76
CA ASP A 122 -6.45 20.51 0.44
C ASP A 122 -5.09 20.79 1.14
N PHE A 123 -4.66 22.05 1.05
CA PHE A 123 -3.47 22.57 1.74
C PHE A 123 -3.83 23.47 2.92
N GLU A 124 -5.12 23.55 3.28
CA GLU A 124 -5.57 24.33 4.42
C GLU A 124 -5.00 23.71 5.72
N ASP A 125 -4.57 24.57 6.64
CA ASP A 125 -4.08 24.18 7.97
C ASP A 125 -2.81 23.29 8.03
N LEU A 126 -1.98 23.27 6.98
CA LEU A 126 -0.66 22.61 7.07
C LEU A 126 0.21 23.23 8.18
N PRO A 127 0.91 22.41 8.99
CA PRO A 127 1.83 22.91 10.00
C PRO A 127 2.97 23.71 9.34
N PRO A 128 3.56 24.71 10.03
CA PRO A 128 4.62 25.54 9.45
C PRO A 128 5.81 24.75 8.89
N ALA A 129 6.10 23.57 9.46
CA ALA A 129 7.15 22.67 8.99
C ALA A 129 6.91 22.15 7.55
N LEU A 130 5.66 22.15 7.08
CA LEU A 130 5.26 21.72 5.74
C LEU A 130 4.88 22.89 4.83
N SER A 131 5.20 24.14 5.17
CA SER A 131 4.75 25.31 4.42
C SER A 131 5.26 25.38 2.98
N ALA A 132 6.34 24.65 2.66
CA ALA A 132 6.87 24.54 1.30
C ALA A 132 6.13 23.50 0.44
N TRP A 133 5.31 22.63 1.05
CA TRP A 133 4.64 21.54 0.33
C TRP A 133 3.73 22.01 -0.80
N PRO A 134 2.89 23.06 -0.66
CA PRO A 134 2.01 23.48 -1.75
C PRO A 134 2.76 23.88 -3.04
N GLU A 135 3.89 24.58 -2.92
CA GLU A 135 4.73 24.95 -4.06
C GLU A 135 5.47 23.72 -4.64
N LEU A 136 5.95 22.83 -3.78
CA LEU A 136 6.62 21.59 -4.21
C LEU A 136 5.65 20.63 -4.92
N ALA A 137 4.38 20.59 -4.49
CA ALA A 137 3.33 19.75 -5.06
C ALA A 137 2.88 20.19 -6.47
N GLU A 138 3.32 21.35 -6.97
CA GLU A 138 3.11 21.76 -8.37
C GLU A 138 4.08 21.07 -9.36
N GLN A 139 5.08 20.33 -8.86
CA GLN A 139 6.07 19.64 -9.70
C GLN A 139 5.52 18.34 -10.30
N ASP A 140 6.02 17.97 -11.48
CA ASP A 140 5.60 16.75 -12.19
C ASP A 140 5.92 15.44 -11.43
N ASP A 141 6.99 15.42 -10.62
CA ASP A 141 7.40 14.26 -9.82
C ASP A 141 7.23 14.51 -8.32
N LEU A 142 6.02 14.25 -7.83
CA LEU A 142 5.64 14.44 -6.42
C LEU A 142 6.52 13.64 -5.45
N ARG A 143 7.10 12.51 -5.87
CA ARG A 143 8.03 11.73 -5.03
C ARG A 143 9.32 12.51 -4.78
N SER A 144 9.92 13.05 -5.84
CA SER A 144 11.11 13.90 -5.73
C SER A 144 10.81 15.20 -4.95
N ALA A 145 9.62 15.77 -5.15
CA ALA A 145 9.17 16.93 -4.40
C ALA A 145 9.06 16.65 -2.89
N ALA A 146 8.50 15.51 -2.49
CA ALA A 146 8.36 15.15 -1.08
C ALA A 146 9.70 14.80 -0.42
N LEU A 147 10.63 14.17 -1.16
CA LEU A 147 12.00 14.00 -0.66
C LEU A 147 12.70 15.35 -0.46
N THR A 148 12.49 16.30 -1.37
CA THR A 148 13.01 17.67 -1.25
C THR A 148 12.45 18.36 -0.02
N LEU A 149 11.19 18.13 0.34
CA LEU A 149 10.61 18.66 1.58
C LEU A 149 11.34 18.13 2.82
N GLY A 150 11.72 16.85 2.84
CA GLY A 150 12.57 16.27 3.89
C GLY A 150 13.95 16.93 3.97
N GLU A 151 14.58 17.21 2.83
CA GLU A 151 15.85 17.96 2.81
C GLU A 151 15.69 19.39 3.34
N LEU A 152 14.60 20.08 3.00
CA LEU A 152 14.32 21.43 3.50
C LEU A 152 14.02 21.43 5.00
N LEU A 153 13.27 20.46 5.50
CA LEU A 153 12.95 20.32 6.91
C LEU A 153 14.21 20.09 7.76
N THR A 154 15.12 19.26 7.26
CA THR A 154 16.33 18.87 7.98
C THR A 154 17.50 19.84 7.77
N GLY A 155 17.51 20.56 6.65
CA GLY A 155 18.66 21.33 6.18
C GLY A 155 19.79 20.45 5.60
N GLU A 156 19.56 19.14 5.45
CA GLU A 156 20.56 18.17 5.04
C GLU A 156 20.10 17.45 3.75
N ARG A 157 21.05 17.14 2.86
CA ARG A 157 20.75 16.46 1.59
C ARG A 157 20.89 14.95 1.68
N LEU A 158 19.89 14.22 1.21
CA LEU A 158 19.94 12.76 1.14
C LEU A 158 20.57 12.33 -0.19
N GLU A 159 21.90 12.28 -0.21
CA GLU A 159 22.65 11.96 -1.42
C GLU A 159 22.61 10.46 -1.78
N ALA A 160 22.80 10.14 -3.06
CA ALA A 160 22.91 8.74 -3.52
C ALA A 160 24.03 7.97 -2.81
N GLN A 161 25.13 8.65 -2.46
CA GLN A 161 26.25 8.07 -1.72
C GLN A 161 25.84 7.60 -0.31
N TRP A 162 24.84 8.24 0.29
CA TRP A 162 24.26 7.78 1.55
C TRP A 162 23.58 6.42 1.34
N LEU A 163 22.77 6.24 0.30
CA LEU A 163 22.10 4.96 0.01
C LEU A 163 23.09 3.83 -0.36
N ASP A 164 24.20 4.17 -0.99
CA ASP A 164 25.25 3.22 -1.37
C ASP A 164 26.12 2.77 -0.18
N ALA A 165 26.15 3.56 0.90
CA ALA A 165 26.89 3.23 2.11
C ALA A 165 26.18 2.14 2.93
N GLU A 166 26.97 1.38 3.73
CA GLU A 166 26.40 0.46 4.69
C GLU A 166 25.86 1.20 5.92
N HIS A 167 24.61 0.93 6.28
CA HIS A 167 23.91 1.48 7.44
C HIS A 167 23.48 0.39 8.40
N GLN A 168 23.06 0.74 9.62
CA GLN A 168 22.40 -0.25 10.48
C GLN A 168 21.11 -0.68 9.80
N SER A 169 20.79 -1.97 9.86
CA SER A 169 19.62 -2.54 9.22
C SER A 169 18.93 -3.52 10.15
N ALA A 170 17.61 -3.67 10.01
CA ALA A 170 16.82 -4.68 10.70
C ALA A 170 15.74 -5.25 9.78
N MET A 171 15.34 -6.49 10.04
CA MET A 171 14.04 -7.00 9.57
C MET A 171 12.96 -6.38 10.45
N LEU A 172 11.89 -5.88 9.83
CA LEU A 172 10.77 -5.27 10.55
C LEU A 172 9.68 -6.30 10.77
N ASP A 173 9.10 -6.30 11.97
CA ASP A 173 7.85 -7.00 12.26
C ASP A 173 6.64 -6.11 11.95
N ALA A 174 5.49 -6.76 11.76
CA ALA A 174 4.26 -6.01 11.59
C ALA A 174 4.01 -5.37 12.93
N PHE A 175 3.92 -4.04 12.98
CA PHE A 175 3.57 -3.40 14.23
C PHE A 175 2.21 -3.96 14.68
N ALA A 176 2.26 -4.78 15.73
CA ALA A 176 1.08 -5.33 16.36
C ALA A 176 0.46 -4.21 17.17
N GLU A 177 -0.75 -3.80 16.82
CA GLU A 177 -1.51 -2.88 17.65
C GLU A 177 -1.52 -3.44 19.09
N PRO A 178 -1.15 -2.65 20.10
CA PRO A 178 -1.35 -3.09 21.47
C PRO A 178 -2.85 -3.34 21.64
N ALA A 179 -3.21 -4.56 22.02
CA ALA A 179 -4.59 -5.05 22.14
C ALA A 179 -5.48 -4.20 23.09
N ASP A 180 -4.91 -3.21 23.78
CA ASP A 180 -5.54 -2.40 24.83
C ASP A 180 -5.60 -0.89 24.50
N GLY A 181 -5.28 -0.46 23.28
CA GLY A 181 -5.59 0.90 22.85
C GLY A 181 -7.09 1.02 22.54
N PRO A 182 -7.81 2.05 23.01
CA PRO A 182 -9.18 2.24 22.55
C PRO A 182 -9.11 2.44 21.03
N PRO A 183 -9.87 1.68 20.21
CA PRO A 183 -10.04 2.07 18.82
C PRO A 183 -10.53 3.51 18.82
N ALA A 184 -10.03 4.34 17.89
CA ALA A 184 -10.65 5.63 17.67
C ALA A 184 -12.14 5.32 17.42
N ALA A 185 -13.02 5.67 18.37
CA ALA A 185 -14.41 5.19 18.35
C ALA A 185 -15.13 5.53 17.03
N GLN A 186 -14.62 6.56 16.33
CA GLN A 186 -15.03 6.95 15.00
C GLN A 186 -14.64 5.93 13.91
N ASP A 187 -13.44 5.34 13.92
CA ASP A 187 -13.03 4.34 12.93
C ASP A 187 -13.84 3.06 13.03
N GLU A 188 -14.16 2.63 14.26
CA GLU A 188 -15.04 1.48 14.48
C GLU A 188 -16.48 1.79 14.04
N LEU A 189 -16.99 2.99 14.35
CA LEU A 189 -18.31 3.45 13.88
C LEU A 189 -18.37 3.57 12.35
N ASP A 190 -17.32 4.08 11.71
CA ASP A 190 -17.24 4.24 10.25
C ASP A 190 -17.07 2.88 9.57
N HIS A 191 -16.32 1.96 10.17
CA HIS A 191 -16.23 0.57 9.71
C HIS A 191 -17.58 -0.14 9.83
N LEU A 192 -18.28 -0.01 10.96
CA LEU A 192 -19.61 -0.60 11.15
C LEU A 192 -20.67 0.04 10.24
N ALA A 193 -20.63 1.36 10.04
CA ALA A 193 -21.50 2.07 9.12
C ALA A 193 -21.26 1.66 7.66
N TYR A 194 -20.00 1.43 7.28
CA TYR A 194 -19.64 0.86 5.99
C TYR A 194 -20.19 -0.57 5.82
N LEU A 195 -19.99 -1.45 6.80
CA LEU A 195 -20.50 -2.83 6.76
C LEU A 195 -22.03 -2.87 6.66
N ALA A 196 -22.74 -1.92 7.27
CA ALA A 196 -24.18 -1.78 7.12
C ALA A 196 -24.61 -1.46 5.66
N GLY A 197 -23.71 -0.87 4.86
CA GLY A 197 -23.92 -0.57 3.43
C GLY A 197 -23.59 -1.72 2.48
N ASP A 198 -22.94 -2.78 2.95
CA ASP A 198 -22.60 -3.97 2.16
C ASP A 198 -22.96 -5.27 2.91
N PRO A 199 -24.25 -5.70 2.83
CA PRO A 199 -24.74 -6.87 3.57
C PRO A 199 -23.98 -8.15 3.26
N ARG A 200 -23.45 -8.30 2.04
CA ARG A 200 -22.71 -9.50 1.63
C ARG A 200 -21.38 -9.60 2.38
N VAL A 201 -20.67 -8.49 2.52
CA VAL A 201 -19.43 -8.41 3.30
C VAL A 201 -19.71 -8.62 4.79
N ALA A 202 -20.76 -7.99 5.32
CA ALA A 202 -21.18 -8.18 6.72
C ALA A 202 -21.51 -9.66 7.02
N ASP A 203 -22.24 -10.32 6.12
CA ASP A 203 -22.59 -11.74 6.25
C ASP A 203 -21.36 -12.65 6.22
N LEU A 204 -20.34 -12.31 5.41
CA LEU A 204 -19.06 -13.06 5.37
C LEU A 204 -18.26 -12.93 6.66
N ILE A 205 -18.24 -11.75 7.27
CA ILE A 205 -17.56 -11.50 8.55
C ILE A 205 -18.24 -12.25 9.69
N ALA A 206 -19.58 -12.22 9.71
CA ALA A 206 -20.39 -12.87 10.72
C ALA A 206 -20.27 -14.40 10.66
N VAL A 207 -20.25 -14.97 9.46
CA VAL A 207 -20.21 -16.42 9.24
C VAL A 207 -19.13 -16.77 8.19
N PRO A 208 -17.85 -16.76 8.58
CA PRO A 208 -16.77 -17.16 7.70
C PRO A 208 -16.76 -18.68 7.56
N HIS A 209 -16.71 -19.15 6.31
CA HIS A 209 -16.62 -20.58 6.00
C HIS A 209 -15.78 -20.79 4.72
N PRO A 210 -14.93 -21.83 4.63
CA PRO A 210 -14.09 -22.08 3.46
C PRO A 210 -14.88 -22.14 2.13
N ASP A 211 -16.09 -22.72 2.16
CA ASP A 211 -16.96 -22.82 0.97
C ASP A 211 -17.40 -21.46 0.41
N ARG A 212 -17.21 -20.36 1.16
CA ARG A 212 -17.52 -18.99 0.73
C ARG A 212 -16.33 -18.27 0.12
N ALA A 213 -15.16 -18.90 -0.03
CA ALA A 213 -14.00 -18.28 -0.66
C ALA A 213 -14.29 -17.77 -2.08
N ARG A 214 -15.15 -18.48 -2.84
CA ARG A 214 -15.56 -18.02 -4.18
C ARG A 214 -16.36 -16.71 -4.13
N GLU A 215 -17.17 -16.51 -3.10
CA GLU A 215 -17.94 -15.27 -2.88
C GLU A 215 -16.99 -14.10 -2.57
N ILE A 216 -15.92 -14.34 -1.82
CA ILE A 216 -14.85 -13.36 -1.59
C ILE A 216 -14.21 -12.95 -2.92
N ALA A 217 -13.82 -13.92 -3.76
CA ALA A 217 -13.26 -13.65 -5.08
C ALA A 217 -14.23 -12.84 -5.96
N ALA A 218 -15.53 -13.13 -5.89
CA ALA A 218 -16.58 -12.39 -6.61
C ALA A 218 -16.66 -10.91 -6.18
N LEU A 219 -16.66 -10.63 -4.88
CA LEU A 219 -16.71 -9.27 -4.34
C LEU A 219 -15.47 -8.45 -4.69
N VAL A 220 -14.30 -9.09 -4.73
CA VAL A 220 -13.04 -8.46 -5.13
C VAL A 220 -13.05 -8.14 -6.63
N ALA A 221 -13.51 -9.08 -7.46
CA ALA A 221 -13.69 -8.87 -8.89
C ALA A 221 -14.70 -7.74 -9.21
N GLU A 222 -15.80 -7.68 -8.46
CA GLU A 222 -16.81 -6.61 -8.56
C GLU A 222 -16.17 -5.25 -8.25
N THR A 223 -15.43 -5.16 -7.15
CA THR A 223 -14.71 -3.95 -6.75
C THR A 223 -13.70 -3.50 -7.81
N ALA A 224 -12.96 -4.43 -8.42
CA ALA A 224 -12.03 -4.13 -9.50
C ALA A 224 -12.74 -3.55 -10.75
N CYS A 225 -13.91 -4.10 -11.11
CA CYS A 225 -14.71 -3.60 -12.22
C CYS A 225 -15.29 -2.22 -11.94
N GLU A 226 -15.75 -1.98 -10.70
CA GLU A 226 -16.27 -0.69 -10.24
C GLU A 226 -15.18 0.40 -10.32
N LEU A 227 -14.00 0.17 -9.74
CA LEU A 227 -12.90 1.13 -9.71
C LEU A 227 -12.35 1.47 -11.10
N SER A 228 -12.23 0.47 -11.97
CA SER A 228 -11.68 0.64 -13.32
C SER A 228 -12.71 1.14 -14.34
N GLY A 229 -14.01 1.10 -14.00
CA GLY A 229 -15.09 1.31 -14.95
C GLY A 229 -15.06 0.32 -16.12
N LEU A 230 -14.56 -0.90 -15.90
CA LEU A 230 -14.52 -1.96 -16.91
C LEU A 230 -15.95 -2.45 -17.19
N ARG A 231 -16.42 -2.23 -18.42
CA ARG A 231 -17.76 -2.64 -18.88
C ARG A 231 -17.63 -3.51 -20.13
N GLU A 232 -17.12 -4.71 -19.93
CA GLU A 232 -16.90 -5.70 -20.98
C GLU A 232 -17.83 -6.91 -20.76
N PRO A 233 -18.39 -7.51 -21.83
CA PRO A 233 -19.25 -8.68 -21.70
C PRO A 233 -18.59 -9.86 -20.97
N VAL A 234 -17.26 -9.99 -21.05
CA VAL A 234 -16.54 -11.03 -20.30
C VAL A 234 -16.56 -10.78 -18.80
N ALA A 235 -16.50 -9.53 -18.35
CA ALA A 235 -16.56 -9.17 -16.94
C ALA A 235 -17.94 -9.53 -16.37
N ASP A 236 -19.02 -9.18 -17.07
CA ASP A 236 -20.39 -9.52 -16.67
C ASP A 236 -20.59 -11.04 -16.56
N ARG A 237 -20.04 -11.81 -17.51
CA ARG A 237 -20.07 -13.28 -17.48
C ARG A 237 -19.31 -13.85 -16.29
N VAL A 238 -18.13 -13.32 -15.99
CA VAL A 238 -17.32 -13.75 -14.85
C VAL A 238 -18.06 -13.47 -13.54
N LEU A 239 -18.54 -12.25 -13.34
CA LEU A 239 -19.28 -11.89 -12.13
C LEU A 239 -20.53 -12.75 -11.95
N ALA A 240 -21.29 -12.99 -13.02
CA ALA A 240 -22.44 -13.88 -12.97
C ALA A 240 -22.04 -15.32 -12.60
N ALA A 241 -20.97 -15.85 -13.19
CA ALA A 241 -20.49 -17.21 -12.88
C ALA A 241 -20.02 -17.36 -11.43
N LEU A 242 -19.31 -16.36 -10.89
CA LEU A 242 -18.77 -16.39 -9.53
C LEU A 242 -19.85 -16.32 -8.43
N THR A 243 -21.05 -15.81 -8.74
CA THR A 243 -22.19 -15.83 -7.79
C THR A 243 -22.84 -17.20 -7.64
N GLY A 244 -22.52 -18.16 -8.51
CA GLY A 244 -23.02 -19.53 -8.46
C GLY A 244 -21.96 -20.54 -8.02
N ALA A 245 -22.11 -21.78 -8.50
CA ALA A 245 -21.13 -22.85 -8.38
C ALA A 245 -20.67 -23.25 -9.79
N PRO A 246 -19.76 -22.46 -10.43
CA PRO A 246 -19.33 -22.74 -11.80
C PRO A 246 -18.54 -24.04 -11.85
N SER A 247 -18.71 -24.83 -12.92
CA SER A 247 -17.88 -26.00 -13.13
C SER A 247 -16.45 -25.59 -13.52
N PRO A 248 -15.45 -26.48 -13.33
CA PRO A 248 -14.08 -26.22 -13.77
C PRO A 248 -13.97 -25.87 -15.25
N ASP A 249 -14.78 -26.50 -16.12
CA ASP A 249 -14.82 -26.21 -17.56
C ASP A 249 -15.26 -24.76 -17.84
N VAL A 250 -16.27 -24.26 -17.12
CA VAL A 250 -16.75 -22.88 -17.25
C VAL A 250 -15.67 -21.89 -16.77
N LEU A 251 -14.98 -22.20 -15.66
CA LEU A 251 -13.89 -21.37 -15.17
C LEU A 251 -12.71 -21.32 -16.15
N ALA A 252 -12.35 -22.45 -16.76
CA ALA A 252 -11.30 -22.52 -17.77
C ALA A 252 -11.66 -21.74 -19.04
N GLU A 253 -12.91 -21.84 -19.51
CA GLU A 253 -13.43 -21.05 -20.63
C GLU A 253 -13.34 -19.54 -20.35
N LEU A 254 -13.87 -19.10 -19.20
CA LEU A 254 -13.84 -17.69 -18.82
C LEU A 254 -12.40 -17.16 -18.69
N ARG A 255 -11.49 -17.95 -18.15
CA ARG A 255 -10.07 -17.59 -18.06
C ARG A 255 -9.45 -17.40 -19.45
N ALA A 256 -9.77 -18.27 -20.41
CA ALA A 256 -9.31 -18.14 -21.78
C ALA A 256 -9.85 -16.86 -22.44
N ASP A 257 -11.14 -16.55 -22.23
CA ASP A 257 -11.77 -15.32 -22.73
C ASP A 257 -11.14 -14.07 -22.13
N ILE A 258 -10.90 -14.06 -20.81
CA ILE A 258 -10.23 -12.94 -20.12
C ILE A 258 -8.83 -12.74 -20.70
N ARG A 259 -8.03 -13.81 -20.86
CA ARG A 259 -6.68 -13.74 -21.44
C ARG A 259 -6.69 -13.17 -22.84
N LEU A 260 -7.63 -13.59 -23.68
CA LEU A 260 -7.79 -13.05 -25.02
C LEU A 260 -8.08 -11.54 -24.96
N ARG A 261 -9.00 -11.10 -24.08
CA ARG A 261 -9.29 -9.66 -23.90
C ARG A 261 -8.10 -8.88 -23.37
N SER A 262 -7.35 -9.40 -22.41
CA SER A 262 -6.13 -8.78 -21.91
C SER A 262 -5.10 -8.61 -23.01
N GLN A 263 -4.92 -9.61 -23.89
CA GLN A 263 -4.03 -9.52 -25.05
C GLN A 263 -4.51 -8.46 -26.06
N GLU A 264 -5.79 -8.46 -26.42
CA GLU A 264 -6.36 -7.42 -27.28
C GLU A 264 -6.15 -6.02 -26.71
N MET A 265 -6.31 -5.86 -25.40
CA MET A 265 -6.10 -4.60 -24.71
C MET A 265 -4.64 -4.16 -24.71
N LEU A 266 -3.69 -5.09 -24.54
CA LEU A 266 -2.25 -4.83 -24.66
C LEU A 266 -1.87 -4.39 -26.07
N THR A 267 -2.45 -4.99 -27.12
CA THR A 267 -2.20 -4.54 -28.51
C THR A 267 -2.73 -3.13 -28.80
N ARG A 268 -3.62 -2.63 -27.94
CA ARG A 268 -4.20 -1.28 -28.00
C ARG A 268 -3.66 -0.39 -26.87
N SER A 269 -2.47 -0.70 -26.34
CA SER A 269 -1.84 0.15 -25.33
C SER A 269 -1.72 1.59 -25.86
N PRO A 270 -2.06 2.61 -25.06
CA PRO A 270 -1.83 4.00 -25.41
C PRO A 270 -0.36 4.23 -25.76
N ASP A 271 -0.09 5.14 -26.69
CA ASP A 271 1.27 5.58 -26.96
C ASP A 271 1.85 6.37 -25.77
N ALA A 272 3.17 6.48 -25.69
CA ALA A 272 3.85 7.16 -24.60
C ALA A 272 3.56 8.68 -24.52
N SER A 273 2.98 9.27 -25.57
CA SER A 273 2.54 10.68 -25.60
C SER A 273 1.06 10.86 -25.27
N ALA A 274 0.33 9.79 -24.98
CA ALA A 274 -1.06 9.87 -24.58
C ALA A 274 -1.21 10.62 -23.25
N PRO A 275 -2.33 11.34 -23.03
CA PRO A 275 -2.58 12.01 -21.75
C PRO A 275 -2.53 11.05 -20.56
N THR A 276 -1.97 11.48 -19.43
CA THR A 276 -1.83 10.67 -18.20
C THR A 276 -3.12 9.96 -17.80
N GLN A 277 -4.26 10.67 -17.80
CA GLN A 277 -5.57 10.09 -17.48
C GLN A 277 -5.98 8.95 -18.43
N THR A 278 -5.55 8.98 -19.69
CA THR A 278 -5.79 7.89 -20.66
C THR A 278 -4.95 6.66 -20.30
N ILE A 279 -3.69 6.87 -19.93
CA ILE A 279 -2.77 5.81 -19.49
C ILE A 279 -3.28 5.17 -18.20
N GLU A 280 -3.65 5.98 -17.20
CA GLU A 280 -4.17 5.51 -15.91
C GLU A 280 -5.47 4.72 -16.07
N ARG A 281 -6.43 5.22 -16.87
CA ARG A 281 -7.68 4.48 -17.16
C ARG A 281 -7.42 3.16 -17.88
N TRP A 282 -6.46 3.15 -18.80
CA TRP A 282 -6.06 1.91 -19.48
C TRP A 282 -5.40 0.95 -18.48
N GLN A 283 -4.46 1.40 -17.65
CA GLN A 283 -3.82 0.58 -16.63
C GLN A 283 -4.84 -0.01 -15.65
N ALA A 284 -5.77 0.79 -15.13
CA ALA A 284 -6.80 0.35 -14.22
C ALA A 284 -7.68 -0.76 -14.83
N ARG A 285 -8.10 -0.61 -16.09
CA ARG A 285 -8.89 -1.63 -16.79
C ARG A 285 -8.10 -2.92 -17.05
N TYR A 286 -6.82 -2.80 -17.37
CA TYR A 286 -5.95 -3.96 -17.58
C TYR A 286 -5.74 -4.73 -16.27
N GLN A 287 -5.51 -4.01 -15.15
CA GLN A 287 -5.41 -4.62 -13.83
C GLN A 287 -6.73 -5.26 -13.38
N ALA A 288 -7.87 -4.66 -13.70
CA ALA A 288 -9.17 -5.29 -13.41
C ALA A 288 -9.36 -6.61 -14.17
N LEU A 289 -8.91 -6.73 -15.42
CA LEU A 289 -8.88 -8.01 -16.14
C LEU A 289 -7.95 -9.02 -15.46
N SER A 290 -6.81 -8.57 -14.93
CA SER A 290 -5.89 -9.42 -14.14
C SER A 290 -6.54 -9.94 -12.86
N VAL A 291 -7.34 -9.13 -12.17
CA VAL A 291 -8.13 -9.55 -10.99
C VAL A 291 -9.19 -10.57 -11.40
N LEU A 292 -9.94 -10.32 -12.49
CA LEU A 292 -10.94 -11.25 -13.01
C LEU A 292 -10.33 -12.61 -13.37
N GLU A 293 -9.14 -12.62 -13.96
CA GLU A 293 -8.40 -13.86 -14.27
C GLU A 293 -8.08 -14.67 -13.02
N ALA A 294 -7.61 -14.03 -11.95
CA ALA A 294 -7.35 -14.71 -10.68
C ALA A 294 -8.63 -15.20 -10.01
N ALA A 295 -9.71 -14.42 -10.06
CA ALA A 295 -10.98 -14.77 -9.43
C ALA A 295 -11.62 -16.05 -10.02
N VAL A 296 -11.28 -16.40 -11.27
CA VAL A 296 -11.71 -17.65 -11.92
C VAL A 296 -10.72 -18.81 -11.74
N GLU A 297 -9.82 -18.76 -10.77
CA GLU A 297 -8.96 -19.90 -10.43
C GLU A 297 -9.80 -21.12 -10.01
N GLU A 298 -9.38 -22.35 -10.31
CA GLU A 298 -10.20 -23.55 -10.01
C GLU A 298 -10.36 -23.73 -8.50
N ASP A 299 -9.27 -23.60 -7.76
CA ASP A 299 -9.29 -23.60 -6.30
C ASP A 299 -9.84 -22.27 -5.77
N ALA A 300 -10.95 -22.33 -5.02
CA ALA A 300 -11.66 -21.12 -4.58
C ALA A 300 -10.86 -20.28 -3.57
N LEU A 301 -10.04 -20.92 -2.74
CA LEU A 301 -9.22 -20.22 -1.74
C LEU A 301 -8.05 -19.48 -2.40
N THR A 302 -7.38 -20.14 -3.35
CA THR A 302 -6.36 -19.52 -4.21
C THR A 302 -6.97 -18.38 -5.03
N ALA A 303 -8.15 -18.57 -5.61
CA ALA A 303 -8.85 -17.53 -6.35
C ALA A 303 -9.08 -16.27 -5.50
N ALA A 304 -9.58 -16.44 -4.28
CA ALA A 304 -9.84 -15.34 -3.35
C ALA A 304 -8.55 -14.60 -2.97
N ARG A 305 -7.51 -15.34 -2.58
CA ARG A 305 -6.21 -14.79 -2.19
C ARG A 305 -5.57 -14.01 -3.32
N ASP A 306 -5.49 -14.62 -4.50
CA ASP A 306 -4.79 -14.04 -5.63
C ASP A 306 -5.57 -12.84 -6.20
N ALA A 307 -6.91 -12.88 -6.17
CA ALA A 307 -7.74 -11.72 -6.49
C ALA A 307 -7.51 -10.56 -5.51
N ILE A 308 -7.47 -10.81 -4.19
CA ILE A 308 -7.18 -9.79 -3.17
C ILE A 308 -5.79 -9.18 -3.38
N TRP A 309 -4.79 -10.00 -3.69
CA TRP A 309 -3.46 -9.48 -3.95
C TRP A 309 -3.42 -8.61 -5.21
N ARG A 310 -4.06 -9.05 -6.30
CA ARG A 310 -4.09 -8.31 -7.56
C ARG A 310 -4.94 -7.04 -7.51
N VAL A 311 -6.04 -7.01 -6.73
CA VAL A 311 -6.85 -5.79 -6.61
C VAL A 311 -6.08 -4.69 -5.89
N GLY A 312 -5.11 -5.06 -5.06
CA GLY A 312 -4.16 -4.12 -4.47
C GLY A 312 -3.43 -3.28 -5.52
N MET A 313 -3.21 -3.78 -6.74
CA MET A 313 -2.55 -3.03 -7.82
C MET A 313 -3.43 -1.92 -8.44
N LEU A 314 -4.67 -1.76 -7.98
CA LEU A 314 -5.56 -0.66 -8.35
C LEU A 314 -5.52 0.42 -7.26
N ARG A 315 -5.65 1.69 -7.65
CA ARG A 315 -5.93 2.76 -6.69
C ARG A 315 -7.29 2.52 -6.02
N LEU A 316 -7.27 2.16 -4.74
CA LEU A 316 -8.47 1.90 -3.95
C LEU A 316 -8.92 3.22 -3.32
N ASN A 317 -10.15 3.66 -3.60
CA ASN A 317 -10.77 4.69 -2.76
C ASN A 317 -11.11 4.10 -1.37
N ASP A 318 -11.41 4.96 -0.39
CA ASP A 318 -11.74 4.56 0.99
C ASP A 318 -12.74 3.40 1.08
N ARG A 319 -13.79 3.45 0.25
CA ARG A 319 -14.83 2.43 0.23
C ARG A 319 -14.27 1.08 -0.23
N ALA A 320 -13.55 1.06 -1.34
CA ALA A 320 -12.94 -0.15 -1.87
C ALA A 320 -11.83 -0.69 -0.94
N GLY A 321 -11.02 0.19 -0.36
CA GLY A 321 -10.00 -0.17 0.61
C GLY A 321 -10.59 -0.88 1.84
N ARG A 322 -11.64 -0.30 2.45
CA ARG A 322 -12.36 -0.93 3.57
C ARG A 322 -12.99 -2.27 3.18
N ARG A 323 -13.57 -2.38 1.98
CA ARG A 323 -14.11 -3.64 1.45
C ARG A 323 -13.03 -4.73 1.37
N VAL A 324 -11.94 -4.44 0.69
CA VAL A 324 -10.86 -5.40 0.44
C VAL A 324 -10.16 -5.78 1.74
N GLY A 325 -9.94 -4.81 2.63
CA GLY A 325 -9.38 -5.06 3.98
C GLY A 325 -10.24 -6.03 4.79
N ALA A 326 -11.56 -5.80 4.85
CA ALA A 326 -12.48 -6.69 5.55
C ALA A 326 -12.47 -8.12 4.97
N LEU A 327 -12.47 -8.25 3.64
CA LEU A 327 -12.40 -9.54 2.95
C LEU A 327 -11.06 -10.25 3.19
N MET A 328 -9.96 -9.52 3.29
CA MET A 328 -8.65 -10.05 3.65
C MET A 328 -8.65 -10.62 5.08
N SER A 329 -9.24 -9.91 6.04
CA SER A 329 -9.40 -10.42 7.42
C SER A 329 -10.25 -11.69 7.48
N VAL A 330 -11.33 -11.76 6.69
CA VAL A 330 -12.14 -12.98 6.58
C VAL A 330 -11.29 -14.12 6.00
N LEU A 331 -10.57 -13.88 4.92
CA LEU A 331 -9.74 -14.89 4.26
C LEU A 331 -8.65 -15.45 5.19
N ALA A 332 -8.00 -14.59 5.99
CA ALA A 332 -7.00 -15.02 6.97
C ALA A 332 -7.58 -16.01 8.00
N ARG A 333 -8.82 -15.79 8.44
CA ARG A 333 -9.54 -16.71 9.34
C ARG A 333 -9.94 -18.03 8.69
N LEU A 334 -10.04 -18.09 7.37
CA LEU A 334 -10.31 -19.34 6.65
C LEU A 334 -9.07 -20.24 6.53
N GLN A 335 -7.88 -19.69 6.77
CA GLN A 335 -6.59 -20.39 6.65
C GLN A 335 -6.04 -20.90 7.98
N SER A 336 -6.60 -20.44 9.10
CA SER A 336 -6.26 -20.87 10.47
C SER A 336 -7.07 -22.09 10.91
#